data_AF-A0A928JPX4-F1
#
_entry.id   AF-A0A928JPX4-F1
#
_cell.length_a   1.000
_cell.length_b   1.000
_cell.length_c   1.000
_cell.angle_alpha   90.00
_cell.angle_beta   90.00
_cell.angle_gamma   90.00
#
_symmetry.space_group_name_H-M   'P 1'
#
loop_
_entity.id
_entity.type
_entity.pdbx_description
1 polymer ?
#
loop_
_entity_poly.entity_id
_entity_poly.type
_entity_poly.pdbx_seq_one_letter_code
_entity_poly.pdbx_strand_id
1 'polypeptide(L)'
;MNYKEEIEIRKAIREKIYDGEKITKEEREWLVTHPVYHEIMGFPVLRVDVIDIKPNTKYIITIKKHSSTYPYKIGAVVSVPASKGKIILDKAVFDMYNREKKPGSPIKSYFTEFETNDEESFLYMSTIGKIKVDYGCQFIEKWNNELIYGFADGADRNFAMKKEVVDDNKIIYSCKSVVGDNFDALVFSLELNEVT
;
A
#
# COMPACT_ATOMS: atom_id res chain seq x y z
N MET A 1 -14.59 2.08 -14.55
CA MET A 1 -15.09 0.85 -13.89
C MET A 1 -15.55 1.25 -12.51
N ASN A 2 -16.71 0.79 -12.06
CA ASN A 2 -17.19 1.10 -10.71
C ASN A 2 -16.70 0.04 -9.71
N TYR A 3 -16.78 0.33 -8.41
CA TYR A 3 -16.26 -0.58 -7.37
C TYR A 3 -16.96 -1.94 -7.34
N LYS A 4 -18.23 -2.04 -7.76
CA LYS A 4 -18.95 -3.32 -7.80
C LYS A 4 -18.35 -4.22 -8.87
N GLU A 5 -18.10 -3.68 -10.05
CA GLU A 5 -17.42 -4.37 -11.15
C GLU A 5 -16.02 -4.85 -10.72
N GLU A 6 -15.26 -3.99 -10.01
CA GLU A 6 -13.94 -4.38 -9.48
C GLU A 6 -14.03 -5.55 -8.50
N ILE A 7 -14.99 -5.52 -7.58
CA ILE A 7 -15.19 -6.60 -6.60
C ILE A 7 -15.53 -7.92 -7.32
N GLU A 8 -16.45 -7.89 -8.29
CA GLU A 8 -16.85 -9.11 -9.00
C GLU A 8 -15.74 -9.67 -9.90
N ILE A 9 -15.00 -8.82 -10.62
CA ILE A 9 -13.84 -9.26 -11.42
C ILE A 9 -12.79 -9.91 -10.51
N ARG A 10 -12.47 -9.29 -9.37
CA ARG A 10 -11.49 -9.85 -8.44
C ARG A 10 -11.92 -11.19 -7.86
N LYS A 11 -13.21 -11.35 -7.54
CA LYS A 11 -13.78 -12.65 -7.08
C LYS A 11 -13.62 -13.71 -8.17
N ALA A 12 -14.05 -13.42 -9.40
CA ALA A 12 -13.93 -14.36 -10.51
C ALA A 12 -12.48 -14.81 -10.76
N ILE A 13 -11.51 -13.88 -10.70
CA ILE A 13 -10.08 -14.24 -10.85
C ILE A 13 -9.61 -15.12 -9.67
N ARG A 14 -10.08 -14.87 -8.44
CA ARG A 14 -9.71 -15.67 -7.27
C ARG A 14 -10.32 -17.07 -7.28
N GLU A 15 -11.57 -17.21 -7.73
CA GLU A 15 -12.23 -18.52 -7.90
C GLU A 15 -11.41 -19.41 -8.82
N LYS A 16 -10.97 -18.89 -9.98
CA LYS A 16 -10.03 -19.60 -10.87
C LYS A 16 -8.78 -20.09 -10.15
N ILE A 17 -8.16 -19.24 -9.33
CA ILE A 17 -6.95 -19.61 -8.55
C ILE A 17 -7.28 -20.73 -7.56
N TYR A 18 -8.41 -20.65 -6.85
CA TYR A 18 -8.83 -21.69 -5.90
C TYR A 18 -9.14 -23.02 -6.57
N ASP A 19 -9.68 -22.98 -7.79
CA ASP A 19 -9.98 -24.15 -8.61
C ASP A 19 -8.70 -24.72 -9.29
N GLY A 20 -7.53 -24.11 -9.05
CA GLY A 20 -6.26 -24.54 -9.61
C GLY A 20 -6.06 -24.15 -11.08
N GLU A 21 -6.91 -23.27 -11.61
CA GLU A 21 -6.79 -22.77 -12.98
C GLU A 21 -5.65 -21.74 -13.10
N LYS A 22 -5.01 -21.71 -14.27
CA LYS A 22 -3.99 -20.72 -14.59
C LYS A 22 -4.65 -19.40 -14.99
N ILE A 23 -4.39 -18.35 -14.23
CA ILE A 23 -4.76 -16.99 -14.62
C ILE A 23 -3.82 -16.42 -15.69
N THR A 24 -4.40 -15.64 -16.60
CA THR A 24 -3.73 -14.95 -17.70
C THR A 24 -2.74 -13.89 -17.20
N LYS A 25 -1.95 -13.32 -18.12
CA LYS A 25 -1.03 -12.23 -17.79
C LYS A 25 -1.81 -10.95 -17.48
N GLU A 26 -2.87 -10.72 -18.22
CA GLU A 26 -3.78 -9.59 -18.11
C GLU A 26 -4.51 -9.62 -16.77
N GLU A 27 -5.00 -10.78 -16.33
CA GLU A 27 -5.60 -10.95 -15.00
C GLU A 27 -4.58 -10.70 -13.88
N ARG A 28 -3.34 -11.18 -14.03
CA ARG A 28 -2.25 -10.91 -13.07
C ARG A 28 -1.94 -9.42 -12.96
N GLU A 29 -1.85 -8.74 -14.09
CA GLU A 29 -1.61 -7.30 -14.13
C GLU A 29 -2.80 -6.53 -13.54
N TRP A 30 -4.03 -6.95 -13.86
CA TRP A 30 -5.24 -6.36 -13.31
C TRP A 30 -5.28 -6.45 -11.77
N LEU A 31 -4.94 -7.61 -11.20
CA LEU A 31 -4.94 -7.84 -9.75
C LEU A 31 -4.04 -6.88 -8.97
N VAL A 32 -2.94 -6.43 -9.57
CA VAL A 32 -1.95 -5.55 -8.93
C VAL A 32 -2.11 -4.07 -9.31
N THR A 33 -2.97 -3.74 -10.27
CA THR A 33 -3.22 -2.37 -10.77
C THR A 33 -4.59 -1.81 -10.42
N HIS A 34 -5.39 -2.57 -9.66
CA HIS A 34 -6.71 -2.16 -9.17
C HIS A 34 -6.79 -2.26 -7.65
N PRO A 35 -7.64 -1.46 -6.99
CA PRO A 35 -7.85 -1.52 -5.56
C PRO A 35 -8.26 -2.92 -5.07
N VAL A 36 -8.05 -3.14 -3.78
CA VAL A 36 -8.51 -4.33 -3.06
C VAL A 36 -9.41 -3.87 -1.94
N TYR A 37 -10.71 -4.15 -2.04
CA TYR A 37 -11.65 -3.88 -0.96
C TYR A 37 -11.60 -4.97 0.11
N HIS A 38 -11.95 -4.60 1.33
CA HIS A 38 -12.00 -5.53 2.44
C HIS A 38 -13.18 -6.50 2.29
N GLU A 39 -12.91 -7.80 2.38
CA GLU A 39 -13.94 -8.83 2.11
C GLU A 39 -15.09 -8.81 3.11
N ILE A 40 -14.79 -8.66 4.41
CA ILE A 40 -15.80 -8.70 5.48
C ILE A 40 -16.49 -7.33 5.65
N MET A 41 -15.72 -6.24 5.77
CA MET A 41 -16.28 -4.90 5.95
C MET A 41 -16.90 -4.29 4.68
N GLY A 42 -16.51 -4.79 3.50
CA GLY A 42 -17.01 -4.31 2.22
C GLY A 42 -16.56 -2.89 1.86
N PHE A 43 -17.14 -2.35 0.79
CA PHE A 43 -16.94 -0.96 0.37
C PHE A 43 -17.52 0.03 1.42
N PRO A 44 -16.86 1.16 1.70
CA PRO A 44 -15.65 1.72 1.07
C PRO A 44 -14.33 1.33 1.75
N VAL A 45 -14.32 0.27 2.57
CA VAL A 45 -13.11 -0.13 3.30
C VAL A 45 -12.16 -0.87 2.37
N LEU A 46 -10.91 -0.41 2.36
CA LEU A 46 -9.85 -0.92 1.51
C LEU A 46 -8.89 -1.81 2.32
N ARG A 47 -8.23 -2.73 1.63
CA ARG A 47 -6.97 -3.34 2.06
C ARG A 47 -5.79 -2.66 1.37
N VAL A 48 -5.96 -2.38 0.09
CA VAL A 48 -4.95 -1.78 -0.78
C VAL A 48 -5.65 -0.75 -1.66
N ASP A 49 -5.10 0.46 -1.73
CA ASP A 49 -5.54 1.50 -2.65
C ASP A 49 -4.64 1.54 -3.88
N VAL A 50 -5.23 1.93 -5.01
CA VAL A 50 -4.48 2.24 -6.22
C VAL A 50 -4.93 3.58 -6.74
N ILE A 51 -4.02 4.55 -6.72
CA ILE A 51 -4.26 5.93 -7.16
C ILE A 51 -3.82 6.07 -8.61
N ASP A 52 -4.66 6.70 -9.42
CA ASP A 52 -4.33 7.08 -10.79
C ASP A 52 -3.59 8.44 -10.81
N ILE A 53 -2.47 8.49 -11.54
CA ILE A 53 -1.63 9.66 -11.78
C ILE A 53 -1.26 9.72 -13.27
N LYS A 54 -0.59 10.79 -13.72
CA LYS A 54 -0.13 10.85 -15.12
C LYS A 54 0.97 9.80 -15.39
N PRO A 55 0.87 9.00 -16.46
CA PRO A 55 1.92 8.05 -16.84
C PRO A 55 3.16 8.78 -17.34
N ASN A 56 4.33 8.20 -17.04
CA ASN A 56 5.65 8.74 -17.40
C ASN A 56 5.96 10.13 -16.81
N THR A 57 5.20 10.55 -15.80
CA THR A 57 5.43 11.79 -15.07
C THR A 57 6.20 11.52 -13.77
N LYS A 58 7.05 12.47 -13.40
CA LYS A 58 7.79 12.46 -12.13
C LYS A 58 6.96 13.13 -11.05
N TYR A 59 6.91 12.50 -9.88
CA TYR A 59 6.27 13.05 -8.70
C TYR A 59 7.24 13.02 -7.52
N ILE A 60 7.24 14.06 -6.69
CA ILE A 60 7.66 13.93 -5.30
C ILE A 60 6.43 13.48 -4.52
N ILE A 61 6.54 12.31 -3.91
CA ILE A 61 5.53 11.80 -2.99
C ILE A 61 6.00 12.12 -1.58
N THR A 62 5.14 12.77 -0.81
CA THR A 62 5.37 13.06 0.61
C THR A 62 4.37 12.27 1.44
N ILE A 63 4.87 11.43 2.35
CA ILE A 63 4.06 10.71 3.32
C ILE A 63 4.23 11.38 4.68
N LYS A 64 3.13 11.74 5.33
CA LYS A 64 3.14 12.37 6.65
C LYS A 64 2.28 11.61 7.64
N LYS A 65 2.87 11.18 8.76
CA LYS A 65 2.14 10.62 9.90
C LYS A 65 1.44 11.75 10.66
N HIS A 66 0.15 11.56 10.92
CA HIS A 66 -0.65 12.44 11.77
C HIS A 66 -0.79 11.89 13.19
N SER A 67 -1.00 10.58 13.32
CA SER A 67 -1.10 9.91 14.61
C SER A 67 -0.82 8.42 14.48
N SER A 68 -0.41 7.80 15.59
CA SER A 68 -0.34 6.34 15.75
C SER A 68 -0.63 5.98 17.20
N THR A 69 -1.61 5.13 17.43
CA THR A 69 -1.87 4.50 18.74
C THR A 69 -1.35 3.07 18.81
N TYR A 70 -0.71 2.60 17.72
CA TYR A 70 -0.30 1.21 17.60
C TYR A 70 0.96 0.91 18.43
N PRO A 71 0.97 -0.15 19.25
CA PRO A 71 2.03 -0.39 20.23
C PRO A 71 3.32 -0.96 19.62
N TYR A 72 3.28 -1.45 18.38
CA TYR A 72 4.44 -1.99 17.67
C TYR A 72 4.77 -1.16 16.44
N LYS A 73 5.83 -1.54 15.72
CA LYS A 73 6.20 -0.90 14.45
C LYS A 73 5.02 -0.94 13.47
N ILE A 74 4.67 0.22 12.92
CA ILE A 74 3.64 0.41 11.89
C ILE A 74 4.09 1.51 10.92
N GLY A 75 3.72 1.37 9.65
CA GLY A 75 4.09 2.34 8.64
C GLY A 75 3.30 2.19 7.35
N ALA A 76 3.27 3.28 6.59
CA ALA A 76 2.70 3.31 5.27
C ALA A 76 3.62 2.59 4.28
N VAL A 77 3.02 2.02 3.24
CA VAL A 77 3.72 1.39 2.14
C VAL A 77 3.30 2.04 0.85
N VAL A 78 4.28 2.45 0.05
CA VAL A 78 4.07 2.90 -1.33
C VAL A 78 4.81 1.96 -2.26
N SER A 79 4.10 1.45 -3.26
CA SER A 79 4.63 0.47 -4.20
C SER A 79 4.31 0.84 -5.64
N VAL A 80 5.15 0.36 -6.56
CA VAL A 80 4.99 0.48 -8.01
C VAL A 80 4.19 -0.71 -8.53
N PRO A 81 2.93 -0.52 -8.98
CA PRO A 81 2.12 -1.59 -9.52
C PRO A 81 2.77 -2.27 -10.73
N ALA A 82 2.60 -3.59 -10.86
CA ALA A 82 3.16 -4.41 -11.94
C ALA A 82 4.68 -4.25 -12.19
N SER A 83 5.42 -3.70 -11.22
CA SER A 83 6.83 -3.31 -11.38
C SER A 83 7.10 -2.30 -12.52
N LYS A 84 6.08 -1.58 -13.00
CA LYS A 84 6.14 -0.63 -14.12
C LYS A 84 6.43 0.81 -13.66
N GLY A 85 7.65 1.03 -13.20
CA GLY A 85 8.07 2.31 -12.59
C GLY A 85 9.21 2.12 -11.60
N LYS A 86 9.48 3.14 -10.77
CA LYS A 86 10.52 3.12 -9.74
C LYS A 86 10.28 4.20 -8.69
N ILE A 87 10.74 3.90 -7.49
CA ILE A 87 10.86 4.82 -6.35
C ILE A 87 12.36 5.10 -6.17
N ILE A 88 12.72 6.36 -5.91
CA ILE A 88 14.10 6.78 -5.65
C ILE A 88 14.09 7.63 -4.38
N LEU A 89 14.88 7.21 -3.39
CA LEU A 89 15.09 7.93 -2.14
C LEU A 89 16.48 8.57 -2.12
N ASP A 90 16.62 9.64 -1.36
CA ASP A 90 17.87 10.36 -1.08
C ASP A 90 18.67 9.75 0.09
N LYS A 91 18.11 8.73 0.74
CA LYS A 91 18.71 7.97 1.85
C LYS A 91 18.93 6.50 1.51
N ALA A 92 19.77 5.84 2.29
CA ALA A 92 19.92 4.39 2.24
C ALA A 92 18.66 3.73 2.83
N VAL A 93 18.21 2.64 2.22
CA VAL A 93 17.03 1.88 2.69
C VAL A 93 17.26 0.39 2.53
N PHE A 94 16.61 -0.42 3.35
CA PHE A 94 16.60 -1.87 3.16
C PHE A 94 15.42 -2.28 2.27
N ASP A 95 15.67 -3.13 1.28
CA ASP A 95 14.58 -3.75 0.54
C ASP A 95 13.88 -4.85 1.36
N MET A 96 12.78 -5.40 0.85
CA MET A 96 12.01 -6.46 1.51
C MET A 96 12.79 -7.76 1.76
N TYR A 97 14.01 -7.90 1.21
CA TYR A 97 14.92 -9.03 1.46
C TYR A 97 16.05 -8.64 2.42
N ASN A 98 15.88 -7.54 3.16
CA ASN A 98 16.86 -6.97 4.07
C ASN A 98 18.20 -6.63 3.39
N ARG A 99 18.18 -6.30 2.10
CA ARG A 99 19.38 -5.85 1.38
C ARG A 99 19.39 -4.33 1.34
N GLU A 100 20.49 -3.76 1.81
CA GLU A 100 20.71 -2.33 1.76
C GLU A 100 20.75 -1.83 0.29
N LYS A 101 20.05 -0.74 0.04
CA LYS A 101 20.03 0.02 -1.19
C LYS A 101 20.62 1.38 -0.90
N LYS A 102 21.63 1.76 -1.68
CA LYS A 102 22.27 3.06 -1.58
C LYS A 102 21.30 4.18 -1.98
N PRO A 103 21.47 5.41 -1.45
CA PRO A 103 20.79 6.60 -1.95
C PRO A 103 20.80 6.67 -3.49
N GLY A 104 19.68 7.08 -4.08
CA GLY A 104 19.52 7.19 -5.54
C GLY A 104 19.23 5.86 -6.26
N SER A 105 19.35 4.71 -5.59
CA SER A 105 19.06 3.41 -6.20
C SER A 105 17.55 3.22 -6.38
N PRO A 106 17.09 2.73 -7.55
CA PRO A 106 15.67 2.49 -7.77
C PRO A 106 15.17 1.28 -6.98
N ILE A 107 14.03 1.44 -6.31
CA ILE A 107 13.29 0.36 -5.64
C ILE A 107 11.85 0.28 -6.16
N LYS A 108 11.10 -0.77 -5.75
CA LYS A 108 9.73 -1.05 -6.20
C LYS A 108 8.67 -0.86 -5.13
N SER A 109 9.07 -0.92 -3.87
CA SER A 109 8.20 -0.77 -2.72
C SER A 109 9.01 -0.08 -1.63
N TYR A 110 8.37 0.82 -0.89
CA TYR A 110 8.96 1.54 0.22
C TYR A 110 8.02 1.47 1.41
N PHE A 111 8.55 1.04 2.55
CA PHE A 111 7.88 1.06 3.85
C PHE A 111 8.45 2.22 4.67
N THR A 112 7.60 3.14 5.14
CA THR A 112 8.04 4.32 5.89
C THR A 112 8.54 3.97 7.28
N GLU A 113 9.61 4.63 7.71
CA GLU A 113 10.19 4.46 9.04
C GLU A 113 9.74 5.59 9.97
N PHE A 114 8.45 5.57 10.33
CA PHE A 114 7.86 6.61 11.17
C PHE A 114 8.40 6.71 12.61
N GLU A 115 9.20 5.74 13.05
CA GLU A 115 9.91 5.80 14.33
C GLU A 115 11.01 6.87 14.29
N THR A 116 11.53 7.19 13.11
CA THR A 116 12.64 8.14 12.95
C THR A 116 12.14 9.52 12.53
N ASN A 117 11.11 9.60 11.67
CA ASN A 117 10.56 10.87 11.19
C ASN A 117 9.04 10.78 11.04
N ASP A 118 8.33 11.88 11.30
CA ASP A 118 6.89 11.95 11.07
C ASP A 118 6.55 12.26 9.60
N GLU A 119 7.54 12.58 8.77
CA GLU A 119 7.36 12.96 7.38
C GLU A 119 8.52 12.42 6.53
N GLU A 120 8.19 11.89 5.36
CA GLU A 120 9.16 11.33 4.41
C GLU A 120 8.79 11.70 2.98
N SER A 121 9.77 12.12 2.19
CA SER A 121 9.58 12.47 0.78
C SER A 121 10.51 11.70 -0.13
N PHE A 122 10.02 11.28 -1.30
CA PHE A 122 10.81 10.54 -2.28
C PHE A 122 10.32 10.76 -3.70
N LEU A 123 11.22 10.55 -4.66
CA LEU A 123 10.89 10.64 -6.08
C LEU A 123 10.21 9.35 -6.54
N TYR A 124 9.07 9.51 -7.19
CA TYR A 124 8.25 8.45 -7.75
C TYR A 124 8.09 8.64 -9.26
N MET A 125 8.21 7.53 -10.01
CA MET A 125 7.95 7.49 -11.44
C MET A 125 7.15 6.23 -11.78
N SER A 126 5.99 6.39 -12.42
CA SER A 126 5.18 5.26 -12.91
C SER A 126 5.03 5.33 -14.41
N THR A 127 5.32 4.23 -15.09
CA THR A 127 5.14 4.12 -16.54
C THR A 127 3.66 4.00 -16.92
N ILE A 128 2.85 3.44 -16.01
CA ILE A 128 1.42 3.15 -16.25
C ILE A 128 0.48 4.14 -15.53
N GLY A 129 1.02 5.17 -14.88
CA GLY A 129 0.19 6.20 -14.24
C GLY A 129 -0.54 5.70 -13.00
N LYS A 130 0.08 4.81 -12.22
CA LYS A 130 -0.53 4.26 -10.99
C LYS A 130 0.45 4.24 -9.81
N ILE A 131 -0.08 4.43 -8.60
CA ILE A 131 0.59 4.26 -7.30
C ILE A 131 -0.22 3.25 -6.48
N LYS A 132 0.44 2.24 -5.90
CA LYS A 132 -0.18 1.35 -4.91
C LYS A 132 0.14 1.86 -3.51
N VAL A 133 -0.88 1.99 -2.66
CA VAL A 133 -0.74 2.41 -1.27
C VAL A 133 -1.37 1.37 -0.36
N ASP A 134 -0.63 1.00 0.69
CA ASP A 134 -1.11 0.13 1.76
C ASP A 134 -0.34 0.44 3.05
N TYR A 135 -0.41 -0.45 4.04
CA TYR A 135 0.34 -0.30 5.30
C TYR A 135 0.80 -1.66 5.81
N GLY A 136 1.87 -1.66 6.60
CA GLY A 136 2.38 -2.84 7.28
C GLY A 136 2.58 -2.57 8.76
N CYS A 137 2.52 -3.63 9.57
CA CYS A 137 2.77 -3.53 11.00
C CYS A 137 3.30 -4.85 11.58
N GLN A 138 3.95 -4.73 12.74
CA GLN A 138 4.30 -5.86 13.58
C GLN A 138 3.12 -6.25 14.47
N PHE A 139 2.90 -7.54 14.71
CA PHE A 139 1.91 -7.99 15.68
C PHE A 139 2.29 -9.35 16.27
N ILE A 140 1.76 -9.62 17.45
CA ILE A 140 1.94 -10.93 18.09
C ILE A 140 0.95 -11.92 17.47
N GLU A 141 1.47 -12.99 16.88
CA GLU A 141 0.67 -14.03 16.28
C GLU A 141 0.11 -14.97 17.35
N LYS A 142 -1.22 -15.18 17.37
CA LYS A 142 -1.91 -15.82 18.51
C LYS A 142 -1.50 -17.27 18.76
N TRP A 143 -1.16 -18.01 17.71
CA TRP A 143 -0.85 -19.44 17.76
C TRP A 143 0.53 -19.79 18.35
N ASN A 144 1.56 -18.97 18.15
CA ASN A 144 2.95 -19.22 18.60
C ASN A 144 3.49 -18.12 19.54
N ASN A 145 2.73 -17.03 19.74
CA ASN A 145 3.11 -15.87 20.54
C ASN A 145 4.41 -15.19 20.07
N GLU A 146 4.68 -15.25 18.76
CA GLU A 146 5.84 -14.59 18.15
C GLU A 146 5.45 -13.22 17.57
N LEU A 147 6.37 -12.26 17.63
CA LEU A 147 6.23 -10.97 16.98
C LEU A 147 6.57 -11.14 15.49
N ILE A 148 5.56 -11.08 14.64
CA ILE A 148 5.70 -11.20 13.19
C ILE A 148 5.42 -9.87 12.49
N TYR A 149 5.82 -9.78 11.22
CA TYR A 149 5.54 -8.63 10.35
C TYR A 149 4.48 -9.00 9.33
N GLY A 150 3.46 -8.16 9.16
CA GLY A 150 2.46 -8.32 8.12
C GLY A 150 2.23 -7.04 7.33
N PHE A 151 1.68 -7.23 6.13
CA PHE A 151 1.33 -6.16 5.20
C PHE A 151 -0.12 -6.31 4.75
N ALA A 152 -0.79 -5.18 4.53
CA ALA A 152 -2.18 -5.19 4.11
C ALA A 152 -2.39 -5.77 2.71
N ASP A 153 -1.33 -5.91 1.90
CA ASP A 153 -1.37 -6.61 0.61
C ASP A 153 -1.16 -8.14 0.70
N GLY A 154 -0.85 -8.65 1.90
CA GLY A 154 -0.59 -10.07 2.16
C GLY A 154 -1.85 -10.94 2.28
N ALA A 155 -1.74 -12.09 2.92
CA ALA A 155 -2.88 -13.00 3.09
C ALA A 155 -3.81 -12.60 4.25
N ASP A 156 -3.32 -11.80 5.22
CA ASP A 156 -4.06 -11.47 6.43
C ASP A 156 -5.24 -10.55 6.15
N ARG A 157 -6.44 -11.02 6.49
CA ARG A 157 -7.72 -10.34 6.26
C ARG A 157 -8.07 -9.33 7.36
N ASN A 158 -7.25 -9.17 8.39
CA ASN A 158 -7.51 -8.21 9.48
C ASN A 158 -7.06 -6.79 9.17
N PHE A 159 -6.22 -6.63 8.14
CA PHE A 159 -5.80 -5.32 7.65
C PHE A 159 -6.95 -4.62 6.95
N ALA A 160 -7.21 -3.37 7.32
CA ALA A 160 -8.25 -2.54 6.74
C ALA A 160 -7.84 -1.08 6.81
N MET A 161 -8.22 -0.28 5.83
CA MET A 161 -7.99 1.15 5.83
C MET A 161 -9.17 1.90 5.22
N LYS A 162 -9.41 3.10 5.74
CA LYS A 162 -10.34 4.08 5.17
C LYS A 162 -9.53 5.13 4.42
N LYS A 163 -10.11 5.60 3.32
CA LYS A 163 -9.55 6.64 2.47
C LYS A 163 -10.42 7.88 2.54
N GLU A 164 -9.80 9.03 2.68
CA GLU A 164 -10.42 10.34 2.55
C GLU A 164 -9.62 11.16 1.52
N VAL A 165 -10.28 11.58 0.45
CA VAL A 165 -9.66 12.48 -0.55
C VAL A 165 -9.87 13.91 -0.05
N VAL A 166 -8.79 14.59 0.28
CA VAL A 166 -8.83 15.98 0.77
C VAL A 166 -8.92 16.93 -0.42
N ASP A 167 -8.08 16.70 -1.43
CA ASP A 167 -8.04 17.43 -2.70
C ASP A 167 -7.35 16.56 -3.79
N ASP A 168 -7.08 17.13 -4.96
CA ASP A 168 -6.51 16.43 -6.11
C ASP A 168 -5.09 15.87 -5.86
N ASN A 169 -4.34 16.44 -4.91
CA ASN A 169 -2.97 16.02 -4.63
C ASN A 169 -2.78 15.41 -3.24
N LYS A 170 -3.81 15.39 -2.38
CA LYS A 170 -3.71 14.92 -1.00
C LYS A 170 -4.80 13.93 -0.63
N ILE A 171 -4.36 12.81 -0.08
CA ILE A 171 -5.22 11.73 0.41
C ILE A 171 -4.83 11.39 1.84
N ILE A 172 -5.80 11.19 2.73
CA ILE A 172 -5.61 10.71 4.09
C ILE A 172 -6.05 9.25 4.18
N TYR A 173 -5.24 8.43 4.84
CA TYR A 173 -5.54 7.05 5.17
C TYR A 173 -5.63 6.89 6.68
N SER A 174 -6.68 6.20 7.13
CA SER A 174 -6.84 5.76 8.52
C SER A 174 -6.80 4.25 8.55
N CYS A 175 -5.80 3.67 9.21
CA CYS A 175 -5.50 2.24 9.22
C CYS A 175 -6.06 1.56 10.46
N LYS A 176 -6.64 0.39 10.27
CA LYS A 176 -7.17 -0.47 11.33
C LYS A 176 -6.06 -1.23 12.03
N SER A 177 -6.19 -1.38 13.34
CA SER A 177 -5.37 -2.32 14.10
C SER A 177 -5.68 -3.77 13.67
N VAL A 178 -4.66 -4.62 13.46
CA VAL A 178 -4.91 -6.04 13.18
C VAL A 178 -5.48 -6.80 14.39
N VAL A 179 -5.39 -6.23 15.59
CA VAL A 179 -5.90 -6.83 16.84
C VAL A 179 -7.17 -6.16 17.39
N GLY A 180 -7.63 -5.05 16.80
CA GLY A 180 -8.82 -4.33 17.24
C GLY A 180 -9.60 -3.69 16.09
N ASP A 181 -10.78 -3.13 16.34
CA ASP A 181 -11.68 -2.66 15.27
C ASP A 181 -11.63 -1.15 14.97
N ASN A 182 -10.73 -0.43 15.64
CA ASN A 182 -10.55 1.00 15.44
C ASN A 182 -9.57 1.30 14.28
N PHE A 183 -9.80 2.43 13.58
CA PHE A 183 -9.03 2.91 12.43
C PHE A 183 -8.00 3.99 12.79
N ASP A 184 -7.54 4.00 14.05
CA ASP A 184 -6.59 4.97 14.60
C ASP A 184 -5.18 4.39 14.81
N ALA A 185 -4.95 3.14 14.39
CA ALA A 185 -3.66 2.47 14.55
C ALA A 185 -2.54 3.26 13.86
N LEU A 186 -2.82 3.77 12.65
CA LEU A 186 -1.98 4.73 11.95
C LEU A 186 -2.89 5.64 11.12
N VAL A 187 -2.70 6.95 11.25
CA VAL A 187 -3.31 7.94 10.37
C VAL A 187 -2.19 8.69 9.66
N PHE A 188 -2.21 8.69 8.33
CA PHE A 188 -1.19 9.36 7.52
C PHE A 188 -1.79 9.99 6.27
N SER A 189 -1.13 11.02 5.73
CA SER A 189 -1.43 11.56 4.42
C SER A 189 -0.39 11.18 3.39
N LEU A 190 -0.84 11.08 2.14
CA LEU A 190 -0.03 11.02 0.94
C LEU A 190 -0.26 12.28 0.13
N GLU A 191 0.79 13.05 -0.13
CA GLU A 191 0.78 14.24 -0.98
C GLU A 191 1.57 13.98 -2.27
N LEU A 192 1.02 14.40 -3.40
CA LEU A 192 1.53 14.14 -4.75
C LEU A 192 1.93 15.44 -5.45
N ASN A 193 3.22 15.71 -5.57
CA ASN A 193 3.73 16.93 -6.20
C ASN A 193 4.38 16.61 -7.55
N GLU A 194 3.75 17.03 -8.65
CA GLU A 194 4.31 16.86 -10.01
C GLU A 194 5.61 17.67 -10.14
N VAL A 195 6.67 17.05 -10.65
CA VAL A 195 7.94 17.73 -10.93
C VAL A 195 7.93 18.20 -12.38
N THR A 196 7.86 19.51 -12.56
CA THR A 196 8.05 20.20 -13.84
C THR A 196 9.52 20.24 -14.25
#